data_AF-A0A6L8HEW4-F1
#
_entry.id   AF-A0A6L8HEW4-F1
#
_cell.length_a   1.000
_cell.length_b   1.000
_cell.length_c   1.000
_cell.angle_alpha   90.00
_cell.angle_beta   90.00
_cell.angle_gamma   90.00
#
_symmetry.space_group_name_H-M   'P 1'
#
loop_
_entity.id
_entity.type
_entity.pdbx_description
1 polymer ?
#
loop_
_entity_poly.entity_id
_entity_poly.type
_entity_poly.pdbx_seq_one_letter_code
_entity_poly.pdbx_strand_id
1 'polypeptide(L)'
;MDGPLLAPAAANRRSGATQDGRGCLLLDGGLASELERAGHDLNDPLWSARVLLEDPAAVEGVHRAFLEAGADCITTATYQATFQGLAARGLTADEAERLLLRAVELAVRARDRFCAESARPHRPLVAASIGPYGAYLADGSEYRGDYGLGRAGLADFHRRRWEVLARSGADVLLCETLPALEEA
;
A
#
# COMPACT_ATOMS: atom_id res chain seq x y z
N MET A 1 20.44 -10.87 39.11
CA MET A 1 20.92 -9.64 38.45
C MET A 1 19.97 -9.41 37.30
N ASP A 2 18.80 -8.88 37.63
CA ASP A 2 17.69 -8.72 36.69
C ASP A 2 17.83 -7.33 36.07
N GLY A 3 18.34 -7.30 34.83
CA GLY A 3 18.40 -6.06 34.06
C GLY A 3 16.99 -5.58 33.71
N PRO A 4 16.75 -4.26 33.63
CA PRO A 4 15.42 -3.75 33.36
C PRO A 4 14.98 -4.16 31.95
N LEU A 5 13.77 -4.73 31.85
CA LEU A 5 13.08 -4.90 30.58
C LEU A 5 12.96 -3.53 29.90
N LEU A 6 13.50 -3.43 28.69
CA LEU A 6 13.28 -2.31 27.80
C LEU A 6 11.77 -2.20 27.56
N ALA A 7 11.16 -1.09 28.01
CA ALA A 7 9.77 -0.79 27.67
C ALA A 7 9.64 -0.67 26.14
N PRO A 8 8.59 -1.22 25.51
CA PRO A 8 8.37 -1.02 24.09
C PRO A 8 8.21 0.49 23.82
N ALA A 9 8.89 0.96 22.77
CA ALA A 9 8.76 2.33 22.29
C ALA A 9 7.27 2.67 22.14
N ALA A 10 6.84 3.78 22.74
CA ALA A 10 5.47 4.23 22.69
C ALA A 10 5.01 4.30 21.23
N ALA A 11 4.04 3.45 20.87
CA ALA A 11 3.34 3.54 19.60
C ALA A 11 2.78 4.96 19.49
N ASN A 12 3.36 5.74 18.59
CA ASN A 12 3.00 7.13 18.37
C ASN A 12 1.60 7.16 17.76
N ARG A 13 0.56 7.12 18.60
CA ARG A 13 -0.83 7.30 18.17
C ARG A 13 -0.99 8.76 17.75
N ARG A 14 -0.57 9.09 16.53
CA ARG A 14 -0.91 10.35 15.90
C ARG A 14 -2.42 10.31 15.68
N SER A 15 -3.14 11.25 16.31
CA SER A 15 -4.60 11.33 16.22
C SER A 15 -5.02 11.36 14.75
N GLY A 16 -5.86 10.40 14.33
CA GLY A 16 -6.50 10.38 13.01
C GLY A 16 -7.55 11.49 12.81
N ALA A 17 -7.43 12.59 13.56
CA ALA A 17 -8.31 13.74 13.45
C ALA A 17 -7.82 14.64 12.30
N THR A 18 -8.76 15.01 11.44
CA THR A 18 -8.57 15.93 10.31
C THR A 18 -8.09 17.28 10.85
N GLN A 19 -6.87 17.69 10.49
CA GLN A 19 -6.24 18.87 11.06
C GLN A 19 -6.70 20.20 10.46
N ASP A 20 -7.60 20.17 9.48
CA ASP A 20 -8.15 21.33 8.78
C ASP A 20 -9.61 21.66 9.16
N GLY A 21 -10.17 20.94 10.14
CA GLY A 21 -11.55 21.15 10.59
C GLY A 21 -12.63 20.66 9.61
N ARG A 22 -12.27 19.98 8.51
CA ARG A 22 -13.24 19.45 7.53
C ARG A 22 -14.02 18.24 8.06
N GLY A 23 -13.54 17.56 9.08
CA GLY A 23 -14.18 16.37 9.65
C GLY A 23 -14.13 15.12 8.75
N CYS A 24 -13.50 15.21 7.57
CA CYS A 24 -13.17 14.08 6.71
C CYS A 24 -11.74 14.19 6.13
N LEU A 25 -11.16 13.05 5.75
CA LEU A 25 -9.91 12.96 4.98
C LEU A 25 -10.26 12.60 3.53
N LEU A 26 -9.64 13.27 2.56
CA LEU A 26 -9.73 12.90 1.16
C LEU A 26 -8.68 11.82 0.84
N LEU A 27 -9.12 10.64 0.40
CA LEU A 27 -8.22 9.64 -0.16
C LEU A 27 -7.85 9.99 -1.61
N ASP A 28 -6.81 9.35 -2.13
CA ASP A 28 -6.48 9.40 -3.55
C ASP A 28 -7.46 8.59 -4.42
N GLY A 29 -7.19 8.58 -5.73
CA GLY A 29 -7.98 7.87 -6.72
C GLY A 29 -7.32 6.57 -7.19
N GLY A 30 -7.83 6.02 -8.29
CA GLY A 30 -7.30 4.78 -8.87
C GLY A 30 -5.89 4.96 -9.45
N LEU A 31 -4.88 4.40 -8.77
CA LEU A 31 -3.49 4.40 -9.22
C LEU A 31 -3.33 3.81 -10.64
N ALA A 32 -4.04 2.73 -10.93
CA ALA A 32 -4.01 2.07 -12.24
C ALA A 32 -4.42 3.04 -13.36
N SER A 33 -5.54 3.72 -13.21
CA SER A 33 -6.06 4.64 -14.23
C SER A 33 -5.11 5.81 -14.51
N GLU A 34 -4.43 6.34 -13.49
CA GLU A 34 -3.45 7.41 -13.69
C GLU A 34 -2.15 6.91 -14.33
N LEU A 35 -1.72 5.67 -14.04
CA LEU A 35 -0.60 5.05 -14.74
C LEU A 35 -0.93 4.75 -16.22
N GLU A 36 -2.15 4.32 -16.54
CA GLU A 36 -2.61 4.17 -17.91
C GLU A 36 -2.63 5.51 -18.65
N ARG A 37 -3.10 6.59 -17.99
CA ARG A 37 -3.07 7.96 -18.54
C ARG A 37 -1.64 8.45 -18.76
N ALA A 38 -0.69 7.99 -17.96
CA ALA A 38 0.74 8.25 -18.15
C ALA A 38 1.38 7.37 -19.25
N GLY A 39 0.61 6.46 -19.86
CA GLY A 39 1.03 5.64 -21.00
C GLY A 39 1.55 4.24 -20.65
N HIS A 40 1.37 3.78 -19.41
CA HIS A 40 1.73 2.41 -19.03
C HIS A 40 0.63 1.44 -19.45
N ASP A 41 1.01 0.36 -20.13
CA ASP A 41 0.14 -0.80 -20.29
C ASP A 41 0.03 -1.51 -18.94
N LEU A 42 -1.17 -1.82 -18.48
CA LEU A 42 -1.43 -2.53 -17.22
C LEU A 42 -2.10 -3.90 -17.45
N ASN A 43 -2.07 -4.44 -18.66
CA ASN A 43 -2.56 -5.79 -18.98
C ASN A 43 -1.64 -6.89 -18.40
N ASP A 44 -1.52 -6.91 -17.08
CA ASP A 44 -0.68 -7.81 -16.33
C ASP A 44 -1.31 -8.06 -14.93
N PRO A 45 -1.48 -9.32 -14.51
CA PRO A 45 -1.98 -9.68 -13.17
C PRO A 45 -1.22 -9.08 -11.98
N LEU A 46 -0.03 -8.56 -12.20
CA LEU A 46 0.86 -7.92 -11.22
C LEU A 46 1.26 -6.52 -11.69
N TRP A 47 0.38 -5.82 -12.42
CA TRP A 47 0.68 -4.51 -13.00
C TRP A 47 1.30 -3.54 -11.97
N SER A 48 0.82 -3.54 -10.73
CA SER A 48 1.30 -2.61 -9.70
C SER A 48 2.76 -2.90 -9.33
N ALA A 49 3.13 -4.18 -9.27
CA ALA A 49 4.51 -4.60 -9.05
C ALA A 49 5.40 -4.41 -10.28
N ARG A 50 4.85 -4.59 -11.49
CA ARG A 50 5.60 -4.39 -12.75
C ARG A 50 6.03 -2.95 -12.92
N VAL A 51 5.11 -1.99 -12.77
CA VAL A 51 5.45 -0.57 -12.92
C VAL A 51 6.45 -0.12 -11.85
N LEU A 52 6.38 -0.66 -10.63
CA LEU A 52 7.39 -0.39 -9.59
C LEU A 52 8.81 -0.82 -9.99
N LEU A 53 8.95 -1.91 -10.76
CA LEU A 53 10.24 -2.42 -11.24
C LEU A 53 10.73 -1.66 -12.47
N GLU A 54 9.83 -1.34 -13.40
CA GLU A 54 10.16 -0.76 -14.70
C GLU A 54 10.28 0.76 -14.66
N ASP A 55 9.34 1.44 -13.99
CA ASP A 55 9.29 2.89 -13.90
C ASP A 55 8.79 3.38 -12.51
N PRO A 56 9.65 3.28 -11.48
CA PRO A 56 9.33 3.79 -10.14
C PRO A 56 9.13 5.32 -10.10
N ALA A 57 9.60 6.05 -11.11
CA ALA A 57 9.42 7.51 -11.18
C ALA A 57 7.99 7.85 -11.57
N ALA A 58 7.36 7.09 -12.47
CA ALA A 58 5.95 7.23 -12.79
C ALA A 58 5.04 7.03 -11.55
N VAL A 59 5.33 6.01 -10.74
CA VAL A 59 4.57 5.75 -9.49
C VAL A 59 4.66 6.94 -8.52
N GLU A 60 5.86 7.47 -8.29
CA GLU A 60 6.04 8.67 -7.46
C GLU A 60 5.31 9.88 -8.06
N GLY A 61 5.36 10.04 -9.39
CA GLY A 61 4.68 11.11 -10.12
C GLY A 61 3.17 11.09 -9.90
N VAL A 62 2.54 9.91 -9.96
CA VAL A 62 1.10 9.76 -9.70
C VAL A 62 0.75 10.07 -8.24
N HIS A 63 1.55 9.59 -7.28
CA HIS A 63 1.36 9.97 -5.87
C HIS A 63 1.43 11.49 -5.68
N ARG A 64 2.41 12.15 -6.31
CA ARG A 64 2.54 13.61 -6.29
C ARG A 64 1.33 14.30 -6.90
N ALA A 65 0.83 13.82 -8.04
CA ALA A 65 -0.35 14.37 -8.70
C ALA A 65 -1.59 14.32 -7.80
N PHE A 66 -1.81 13.23 -7.07
CA PHE A 66 -2.91 13.15 -6.10
C PHE A 66 -2.76 14.12 -4.93
N LEU A 67 -1.55 14.30 -4.41
CA LEU A 67 -1.27 15.26 -3.34
C LEU A 67 -1.52 16.70 -3.80
N GLU A 68 -1.11 17.05 -5.02
CA GLU A 68 -1.36 18.35 -5.67
C GLU A 68 -2.86 18.57 -5.95
N ALA A 69 -3.60 17.50 -6.27
CA ALA A 69 -5.06 17.52 -6.43
C ALA A 69 -5.83 17.63 -5.11
N GLY A 70 -5.14 17.55 -3.96
CA GLY A 70 -5.72 17.78 -2.64
C GLY A 70 -5.92 16.53 -1.78
N ALA A 71 -5.42 15.36 -2.18
CA ALA A 71 -5.47 14.16 -1.35
C ALA A 71 -4.83 14.41 0.03
N ASP A 72 -5.49 13.94 1.08
CA ASP A 72 -5.02 13.95 2.46
C ASP A 72 -4.40 12.60 2.85
N CYS A 73 -4.65 11.55 2.06
CA CYS A 73 -4.01 10.25 2.16
C CYS A 73 -3.79 9.66 0.77
N ILE A 74 -2.57 9.17 0.51
CA ILE A 74 -2.24 8.41 -0.71
C ILE A 74 -2.03 6.93 -0.39
N THR A 75 -2.39 6.06 -1.32
CA THR A 75 -2.27 4.60 -1.22
C THR A 75 -1.05 4.11 -1.99
N THR A 76 -0.32 3.14 -1.45
CA THR A 76 0.88 2.59 -2.10
C THR A 76 0.53 1.63 -3.23
N ALA A 77 1.45 1.45 -4.18
CA ALA A 77 1.33 0.50 -5.30
C ALA A 77 1.46 -1.00 -4.91
N THR A 78 0.92 -1.41 -3.77
CA THR A 78 1.13 -2.74 -3.16
C THR A 78 -0.10 -3.66 -3.17
N TYR A 79 -1.20 -3.22 -3.78
CA TYR A 79 -2.47 -3.97 -3.88
C TYR A 79 -2.27 -5.45 -4.27
N GLN A 80 -1.58 -5.70 -5.39
CA GLN A 80 -1.28 -7.04 -5.93
C GLN A 80 0.10 -7.59 -5.56
N ALA A 81 0.95 -6.80 -4.90
CA ALA A 81 2.32 -7.19 -4.59
C ALA A 81 2.36 -8.23 -3.46
N THR A 82 2.20 -9.50 -3.80
CA THR A 82 2.21 -10.63 -2.86
C THR A 82 3.47 -11.46 -3.03
N PHE A 83 3.97 -12.09 -1.96
CA PHE A 83 5.15 -12.95 -2.06
C PHE A 83 4.94 -14.08 -3.06
N GLN A 84 3.74 -14.68 -3.08
CA GLN A 84 3.34 -15.76 -3.96
C GLN A 84 3.26 -15.29 -5.42
N GLY A 85 2.64 -14.13 -5.68
CA GLY A 85 2.57 -13.55 -7.02
C GLY A 85 3.94 -13.18 -7.58
N LEU A 86 4.79 -12.54 -6.76
CA LEU A 86 6.14 -12.14 -7.16
C LEU A 86 7.06 -13.35 -7.37
N ALA A 87 6.93 -14.40 -6.54
CA ALA A 87 7.64 -15.65 -6.75
C ALA A 87 7.28 -16.33 -8.08
N ALA A 88 6.02 -16.26 -8.51
CA ALA A 88 5.59 -16.75 -9.82
C ALA A 88 6.23 -15.98 -11.01
N ARG A 89 6.81 -14.79 -10.74
CA ARG A 89 7.61 -14.01 -11.69
C ARG A 89 9.12 -14.19 -11.52
N GLY A 90 9.55 -15.15 -10.71
CA GLY A 90 10.96 -15.47 -10.49
C GLY A 90 11.66 -14.59 -9.46
N LEU A 91 10.94 -13.72 -8.73
CA LEU A 91 11.54 -12.96 -7.64
C LEU A 91 11.75 -13.85 -6.42
N THR A 92 12.92 -13.74 -5.82
CA THR A 92 13.20 -14.28 -4.49
C THR A 92 12.38 -13.55 -3.44
N ALA A 93 12.28 -14.16 -2.26
CA ALA A 93 11.56 -13.55 -1.16
C ALA A 93 12.18 -12.22 -0.71
N ASP A 94 13.51 -12.09 -0.74
CA ASP A 94 14.19 -10.85 -0.39
C ASP A 94 13.95 -9.75 -1.43
N GLU A 95 13.85 -10.10 -2.72
CA GLU A 95 13.48 -9.16 -3.77
C GLU A 95 12.03 -8.69 -3.63
N ALA A 96 11.11 -9.59 -3.30
CA ALA A 96 9.72 -9.25 -3.04
C ALA A 96 9.57 -8.31 -1.83
N GLU A 97 10.31 -8.58 -0.74
CA GLU A 97 10.34 -7.70 0.43
C GLU A 97 10.90 -6.32 0.10
N ARG A 98 12.02 -6.25 -0.64
CA ARG A 98 12.58 -4.97 -1.11
C ARG A 98 11.60 -4.20 -1.99
N LEU A 99 10.86 -4.87 -2.86
CA LEU A 99 9.86 -4.24 -3.73
C LEU A 99 8.70 -3.64 -2.93
N LEU A 100 8.19 -4.36 -1.93
CA LEU A 100 7.16 -3.88 -1.02
C LEU A 100 7.62 -2.63 -0.25
N LEU A 101 8.81 -2.67 0.33
CA LEU A 101 9.38 -1.52 1.05
C LEU A 101 9.60 -0.34 0.09
N ARG A 102 10.09 -0.61 -1.13
CA ARG A 102 10.32 0.42 -2.14
C ARG A 102 9.02 1.13 -2.55
N ALA A 103 7.92 0.41 -2.68
CA ALA A 103 6.62 1.02 -2.98
C ALA A 103 6.20 2.03 -1.91
N VAL A 104 6.39 1.69 -0.63
CA VAL A 104 6.11 2.59 0.49
C VAL A 104 7.07 3.79 0.49
N GLU A 105 8.35 3.57 0.25
CA GLU A 105 9.36 4.64 0.16
C GLU A 105 9.02 5.67 -0.92
N LEU A 106 8.50 5.24 -2.07
CA LEU A 106 8.10 6.14 -3.16
C LEU A 106 6.94 7.05 -2.74
N ALA A 107 5.91 6.50 -2.11
CA ALA A 107 4.79 7.29 -1.57
C ALA A 107 5.24 8.26 -0.47
N VAL A 108 6.08 7.78 0.45
CA VAL A 108 6.69 8.60 1.52
C VAL A 108 7.51 9.75 0.92
N ARG A 109 8.34 9.48 -0.09
CA ARG A 109 9.16 10.48 -0.78
C ARG A 109 8.28 11.53 -1.49
N ALA A 110 7.24 11.10 -2.19
CA ALA A 110 6.29 12.01 -2.83
C ALA A 110 5.64 12.95 -1.80
N ARG A 111 5.14 12.40 -0.70
CA ARG A 111 4.57 13.18 0.42
C ARG A 111 5.57 14.16 0.99
N ASP A 112 6.78 13.72 1.31
CA ASP A 112 7.76 14.55 2.01
C ASP A 112 8.25 15.69 1.10
N ARG A 113 8.46 15.45 -0.19
CA ARG A 113 8.74 16.50 -1.19
C ARG A 113 7.59 17.48 -1.31
N PHE A 114 6.37 16.98 -1.43
CA PHE A 114 5.17 17.82 -1.46
C PHE A 114 5.06 18.71 -0.22
N CYS A 115 5.28 18.16 0.98
CA CYS A 115 5.25 18.93 2.24
C CYS A 115 6.34 20.00 2.30
N ALA A 116 7.52 19.75 1.71
CA ALA A 116 8.59 20.75 1.67
C ALA A 116 8.30 21.92 0.72
N GLU A 117 7.49 21.69 -0.31
CA GLU A 117 7.15 22.67 -1.35
C GLU A 117 5.79 23.35 -1.11
N SER A 118 4.92 22.75 -0.30
CA SER A 118 3.54 23.18 -0.07
C SER A 118 3.37 23.91 1.25
N ALA A 119 2.55 24.96 1.25
CA ALA A 119 2.10 25.64 2.47
C ALA A 119 0.92 24.93 3.16
N ARG A 120 0.62 23.67 2.78
CA ARG A 120 -0.48 22.92 3.39
C ARG A 120 -0.26 22.78 4.91
N PRO A 121 -1.28 23.07 5.72
CA PRO A 121 -1.14 23.09 7.17
C PRO A 121 -0.93 21.70 7.76
N HIS A 122 -1.32 20.64 7.05
CA HIS A 122 -1.25 19.27 7.51
C HIS A 122 -0.43 18.39 6.57
N ARG A 123 0.27 17.42 7.17
CA ARG A 123 1.03 16.39 6.48
C ARG A 123 0.07 15.28 6.03
N PRO A 124 -0.04 14.99 4.71
CA PRO A 124 -0.83 13.86 4.22
C PRO A 124 -0.35 12.51 4.76
N LEU A 125 -1.24 11.51 4.78
CA LEU A 125 -0.92 10.15 5.22
C LEU A 125 -0.49 9.27 4.05
N VAL A 126 0.34 8.27 4.32
CA VAL A 126 0.63 7.17 3.41
C VAL A 126 -0.03 5.91 3.94
N ALA A 127 -0.93 5.33 3.15
CA ALA A 127 -1.60 4.06 3.44
C ALA A 127 -0.97 2.93 2.64
N ALA A 128 -0.43 1.93 3.33
CA ALA A 128 0.05 0.72 2.67
C ALA A 128 -1.13 -0.14 2.22
N SER A 129 -1.37 -0.19 0.91
CA SER A 129 -2.46 -0.97 0.30
C SER A 129 -2.22 -2.48 0.44
N ILE A 130 -3.25 -3.20 0.88
CA ILE A 130 -3.29 -4.65 1.02
C ILE A 130 -4.57 -5.13 0.32
N GLY A 131 -4.44 -5.60 -0.92
CA GLY A 131 -5.54 -6.18 -1.69
C GLY A 131 -5.94 -7.58 -1.21
N PRO A 132 -7.12 -8.08 -1.58
CA PRO A 132 -7.65 -9.38 -1.17
C PRO A 132 -6.87 -10.54 -1.80
N TYR A 133 -7.09 -11.75 -1.30
CA TYR A 133 -6.63 -12.99 -1.91
C TYR A 133 -7.12 -13.14 -3.35
N GLY A 134 -8.35 -12.69 -3.63
CA GLY A 134 -8.92 -12.68 -4.97
C GLY A 134 -8.11 -11.86 -5.99
N ALA A 135 -7.41 -10.81 -5.55
CA ALA A 135 -6.56 -9.98 -6.43
C ALA A 135 -5.30 -10.73 -6.87
N TYR A 136 -4.81 -11.64 -6.03
CA TYR A 136 -3.70 -12.54 -6.37
C TYR A 136 -4.12 -13.60 -7.40
N LEU A 137 -5.36 -14.09 -7.35
CA LEU A 137 -5.86 -15.09 -8.29
C LEU A 137 -6.05 -14.53 -9.71
N ALA A 138 -6.26 -13.22 -9.84
CA ALA A 138 -6.40 -12.51 -11.12
C ALA A 138 -7.50 -13.07 -12.05
N ASP A 139 -8.59 -13.57 -11.47
CA ASP A 139 -9.76 -14.15 -12.15
C ASP A 139 -11.07 -13.42 -11.82
N GLY A 140 -10.96 -12.21 -11.26
CA GLY A 140 -12.08 -11.39 -10.79
C GLY A 140 -12.70 -11.85 -9.47
N SER A 141 -12.12 -12.82 -8.77
CA SER A 141 -12.60 -13.26 -7.45
C SER A 141 -12.55 -12.17 -6.39
N GLU A 142 -11.76 -11.11 -6.60
CA GLU A 142 -11.78 -9.88 -5.78
C GLU A 142 -13.15 -9.17 -5.74
N TYR A 143 -14.09 -9.52 -6.63
CA TYR A 143 -15.47 -9.02 -6.62
C TYR A 143 -16.51 -10.11 -6.29
N ARG A 144 -16.09 -11.35 -6.03
CA ARG A 144 -16.98 -12.49 -5.75
C ARG A 144 -16.79 -13.09 -4.36
N GLY A 145 -15.54 -13.22 -3.91
CA GLY A 145 -15.19 -13.77 -2.60
C GLY A 145 -15.32 -15.29 -2.46
N ASP A 146 -15.53 -16.03 -3.55
CA ASP A 146 -15.80 -17.47 -3.56
C ASP A 146 -14.54 -18.33 -3.80
N TYR A 147 -13.38 -17.92 -3.28
CA TYR A 147 -12.08 -18.54 -3.55
C TYR A 147 -11.71 -19.76 -2.68
N GLY A 148 -12.62 -20.25 -1.82
CA GLY A 148 -12.50 -21.56 -1.16
C GLY A 148 -11.37 -21.72 -0.12
N LEU A 149 -10.62 -20.66 0.18
CA LEU A 149 -9.56 -20.66 1.19
C LEU A 149 -10.13 -20.33 2.58
N GLY A 150 -9.90 -21.20 3.56
CA GLY A 150 -10.36 -20.97 4.93
C GLY A 150 -9.56 -19.88 5.66
N ARG A 151 -10.10 -19.36 6.78
CA ARG A 151 -9.50 -18.26 7.57
C ARG A 151 -8.01 -18.44 7.90
N ALA A 152 -7.59 -19.66 8.26
CA ALA A 152 -6.18 -19.94 8.55
C ALA A 152 -5.29 -19.76 7.30
N GLY A 153 -5.74 -20.23 6.14
CA GLY A 153 -5.03 -20.05 4.88
C GLY A 153 -4.96 -18.59 4.44
N LEU A 154 -6.05 -17.84 4.61
CA LEU A 154 -6.08 -16.39 4.35
C LEU A 154 -5.11 -15.63 5.27
N ALA A 155 -5.10 -15.95 6.56
CA ALA A 155 -4.16 -15.36 7.51
C ALA A 155 -2.71 -15.66 7.12
N ASP A 156 -2.39 -16.90 6.76
CA ASP A 156 -1.04 -17.29 6.35
C ASP A 156 -0.62 -16.63 5.02
N PHE A 157 -1.56 -16.47 4.09
CA PHE A 157 -1.33 -15.76 2.83
C PHE A 157 -0.91 -14.30 3.06
N HIS A 158 -1.61 -13.58 3.94
CA HIS A 158 -1.33 -12.16 4.22
C HIS A 158 -0.17 -11.93 5.18
N ARG A 159 0.11 -12.87 6.09
CA ARG A 159 1.01 -12.70 7.25
C ARG A 159 2.34 -12.04 6.90
N ARG A 160 3.06 -12.57 5.91
CA ARG A 160 4.39 -12.06 5.58
C ARG A 160 4.34 -10.65 4.99
N ARG A 161 3.41 -10.39 4.07
CA ARG A 161 3.19 -9.05 3.49
C ARG A 161 2.82 -8.05 4.58
N TRP A 162 1.92 -8.44 5.48
CA TRP A 162 1.52 -7.64 6.63
C TRP A 162 2.72 -7.27 7.50
N GLU A 163 3.54 -8.25 7.88
CA GLU A 163 4.71 -8.02 8.74
C GLU A 163 5.73 -7.06 8.13
N VAL A 164 5.93 -7.11 6.80
CA VAL A 164 6.82 -6.19 6.07
C VAL A 164 6.23 -4.78 6.05
N LEU A 165 4.97 -4.64 5.62
CA LEU A 165 4.31 -3.35 5.50
C LEU A 165 4.10 -2.67 6.86
N ALA A 166 3.82 -3.44 7.92
CA ALA A 166 3.66 -2.92 9.28
C ALA A 166 4.95 -2.31 9.86
N ARG A 167 6.12 -2.69 9.33
CA ARG A 167 7.43 -2.16 9.72
C ARG A 167 7.97 -1.11 8.74
N SER A 168 7.20 -0.81 7.70
CA SER A 168 7.56 0.18 6.69
C SER A 168 7.35 1.61 7.19
N GLY A 169 7.64 2.60 6.34
CA GLY A 169 7.37 4.02 6.62
C GLY A 169 5.91 4.47 6.43
N ALA A 170 4.98 3.54 6.18
CA ALA A 170 3.56 3.84 6.03
C ALA A 170 2.94 4.30 7.36
N ASP A 171 2.00 5.24 7.28
CA ASP A 171 1.30 5.74 8.46
C ASP A 171 0.16 4.79 8.89
N VAL A 172 -0.47 4.10 7.93
CA VAL A 172 -1.55 3.12 8.16
C VAL A 172 -1.44 1.94 7.19
N LEU A 173 -2.02 0.80 7.56
CA LEU A 173 -2.30 -0.31 6.63
C LEU A 173 -3.75 -0.18 6.17
N LEU A 174 -3.99 -0.36 4.86
CA LEU A 174 -5.31 -0.29 4.24
C LEU A 174 -5.64 -1.64 3.61
N CYS A 175 -6.47 -2.43 4.30
CA CYS A 175 -7.11 -3.59 3.70
C CYS A 175 -8.27 -3.10 2.84
N GLU A 176 -8.19 -3.33 1.53
CA GLU A 176 -9.16 -2.79 0.58
C GLU A 176 -9.67 -3.86 -0.38
N THR A 177 -10.83 -3.57 -0.97
CA THR A 177 -11.50 -4.44 -1.95
C THR A 177 -11.71 -5.87 -1.42
N LEU A 178 -12.03 -6.03 -0.13
CA LEU A 178 -12.29 -7.34 0.46
C LEU A 178 -13.71 -7.81 0.12
N PRO A 179 -13.89 -8.86 -0.71
CA PRO A 179 -15.23 -9.35 -1.07
C PRO A 179 -15.81 -10.35 -0.06
N ALA A 180 -14.97 -10.97 0.78
CA ALA A 180 -15.36 -12.03 1.70
C ALA A 180 -15.22 -11.59 3.15
N LEU A 181 -16.25 -11.88 3.96
CA LEU A 181 -16.27 -11.55 5.40
C LEU A 181 -15.24 -12.37 6.17
N GLU A 182 -14.92 -13.58 5.71
CA GLU A 182 -13.91 -14.45 6.31
C GLU A 182 -12.49 -13.85 6.20
N GLU A 183 -12.25 -13.03 5.18
CA GLU A 183 -10.97 -12.34 4.94
C GLU A 183 -10.85 -11.02 5.71
N ALA A 184 -11.98 -10.34 5.98
CA ALA A 184 -12.03 -9.08 6.74
C ALA A 184 -11.83 -9.30 8.26
#